data_AF-A0A842SS68-F1
#
_entry.id   AF-A0A842SS68-F1
#
_cell.length_a   1.000
_cell.length_b   1.000
_cell.length_c   1.000
_cell.angle_alpha   90.00
_cell.angle_beta   90.00
_cell.angle_gamma   90.00
#
_symmetry.space_group_name_H-M   'P 1'
#
loop_
_entity.id
_entity.type
_entity.pdbx_description
1 polymer ?
#
loop_
_entity_poly.entity_id
_entity_poly.type
_entity_poly.pdbx_seq_one_letter_code
_entity_poly.pdbx_strand_id
1 'polypeptide(L)'
;MGIPYTDYLLGLADVPGEFRRQALNNLQQGKITEARKRLDIMEEIYLHLTAMEEGSLLLKGMRRKMDIIRTINEKTQADITNELSRQRLSERLDELSKKLW
;
A
#
# COMPACT_ATOMS: atom_id res chain seq x y z
N MET A 1 -2.11 4.16 32.03
CA MET A 1 -2.88 3.48 30.97
C MET A 1 -1.94 2.54 30.22
N GLY A 2 -1.75 1.33 30.74
CA GLY A 2 -0.82 0.35 30.18
C GLY A 2 -1.56 -0.58 29.22
N ILE A 3 -1.64 -0.20 27.95
CA ILE A 3 -2.06 -1.11 26.89
C ILE A 3 -0.90 -2.10 26.66
N PRO A 4 -1.14 -3.42 26.64
CA PRO A 4 -0.10 -4.39 26.32
C PRO A 4 0.57 -4.04 24.99
N TYR A 5 1.90 -4.13 24.94
CA TYR A 5 2.69 -3.81 23.73
C TYR A 5 2.19 -4.59 22.50
N THR A 6 1.67 -5.80 22.69
CA THR A 6 1.05 -6.65 21.66
C THR A 6 -0.21 -6.08 21.03
N ASP A 7 -1.04 -5.37 21.80
CA ASP A 7 -2.31 -4.81 21.32
C ASP A 7 -2.08 -3.52 20.55
N TYR A 8 -1.13 -2.69 21.02
CA TYR A 8 -0.62 -1.55 20.27
C TYR A 8 0.01 -1.99 18.94
N LEU A 9 0.81 -3.06 18.99
CA LEU A 9 1.39 -3.71 17.83
C LEU A 9 0.31 -4.18 16.84
N LEU A 10 -0.73 -4.88 17.28
CA LEU A 10 -1.82 -5.34 16.40
C LEU A 10 -2.54 -4.15 15.73
N GLY A 11 -2.94 -3.15 16.50
CA GLY A 11 -3.61 -1.96 15.96
C GLY A 11 -2.77 -1.21 14.91
N LEU A 12 -1.44 -1.22 15.04
CA LEU A 12 -0.52 -0.64 14.06
C LEU A 12 -0.39 -1.43 12.75
N ALA A 13 -0.62 -2.74 12.78
CA ALA A 13 -0.60 -3.58 11.57
C ALA A 13 -1.94 -3.55 10.82
N ASP A 14 -3.04 -3.30 11.53
CA ASP A 14 -4.37 -3.26 10.93
C ASP A 14 -4.56 -2.05 10.00
N VAL A 15 -3.92 -0.92 10.30
CA VAL A 15 -4.09 0.32 9.53
C VAL A 15 -3.56 0.19 8.09
N PRO A 16 -2.29 -0.20 7.83
CA PRO A 16 -1.82 -0.39 6.45
C PRO A 16 -2.51 -1.56 5.72
N GLY A 17 -2.93 -2.59 6.45
CA GLY A 17 -3.72 -3.69 5.90
C GLY A 17 -5.10 -3.24 5.38
N GLU A 18 -5.78 -2.38 6.13
CA GLU A 18 -7.07 -1.80 5.75
C GLU A 18 -6.92 -0.89 4.52
N PHE A 19 -5.89 -0.04 4.50
CA PHE A 19 -5.60 0.79 3.32
C PHE A 19 -5.27 -0.05 2.08
N ARG A 20 -4.53 -1.16 2.24
CA ARG A 20 -4.31 -2.11 1.13
C ARG A 20 -5.63 -2.68 0.63
N ARG A 21 -6.54 -3.10 1.52
CA ARG A 21 -7.86 -3.60 1.13
C ARG A 21 -8.62 -2.55 0.31
N GLN A 22 -8.62 -1.30 0.75
CA GLN A 22 -9.26 -0.20 0.01
C GLN A 22 -8.58 0.07 -1.33
N ALA A 23 -7.25 0.00 -1.40
CA ALA A 23 -6.50 0.14 -2.64
C ALA A 23 -6.89 -0.94 -3.65
N LEU A 24 -6.95 -2.21 -3.22
CA LEU A 24 -7.38 -3.32 -4.07
C LEU A 24 -8.84 -3.18 -4.53
N ASN A 25 -9.75 -2.73 -3.66
CA ASN A 25 -11.14 -2.46 -4.03
C ASN A 25 -11.23 -1.34 -5.10
N ASN A 26 -10.39 -0.31 -5.00
CA ASN A 26 -10.32 0.75 -5.99
C ASN A 26 -9.75 0.23 -7.32
N LEU A 27 -8.70 -0.61 -7.31
CA LEU A 27 -8.16 -1.23 -8.52
C LEU A 27 -9.20 -2.09 -9.24
N GLN A 28 -9.96 -2.91 -8.49
CA GLN A 28 -11.06 -3.71 -9.06
C GLN A 28 -12.13 -2.86 -9.77
N GLN A 29 -12.29 -1.59 -9.36
CA GLN A 29 -13.22 -0.64 -9.97
C GLN A 29 -12.56 0.23 -11.07
N GLY A 30 -11.31 -0.04 -11.44
CA GLY A 30 -10.54 0.79 -12.38
C GLY A 30 -10.12 2.15 -11.83
N LYS A 31 -10.33 2.41 -10.52
CA LYS A 31 -10.04 3.70 -9.86
C LYS A 31 -8.58 3.77 -9.42
N ILE A 32 -7.65 3.73 -10.38
CA ILE A 32 -6.21 3.65 -10.10
C ILE A 32 -5.71 4.84 -9.25
N THR A 33 -6.18 6.05 -9.54
CA THR A 33 -5.80 7.25 -8.78
C THR A 33 -6.19 7.14 -7.30
N GLU A 34 -7.37 6.60 -7.01
CA GLU A 34 -7.82 6.41 -5.62
C GLU A 34 -7.06 5.27 -4.95
N ALA A 35 -6.68 4.21 -5.67
CA ALA A 35 -5.79 3.18 -5.16
C ALA A 35 -4.40 3.76 -4.81
N ARG A 36 -3.86 4.65 -5.64
CA ARG A 36 -2.58 5.32 -5.39
C ARG A 36 -2.63 6.19 -4.14
N LYS A 37 -3.67 7.00 -3.95
CA LYS A 37 -3.85 7.79 -2.72
C LYS A 37 -3.82 6.94 -1.45
N ARG A 38 -4.36 5.71 -1.50
CA ARG A 38 -4.33 4.78 -0.37
C ARG A 38 -2.92 4.25 -0.11
N LEU A 39 -2.16 3.93 -1.16
CA LEU A 39 -0.75 3.57 -1.04
C LEU A 39 0.08 4.72 -0.47
N ASP A 40 -0.13 5.96 -0.93
CA ASP A 40 0.64 7.12 -0.46
C ASP A 40 0.47 7.31 1.07
N ILE A 41 -0.73 7.10 1.61
CA ILE A 41 -0.98 7.13 3.07
C ILE A 41 -0.22 6.01 3.79
N MET A 42 -0.17 4.80 3.20
CA MET A 42 0.58 3.68 3.79
C MET A 42 2.10 3.93 3.79
N GLU A 43 2.62 4.61 2.77
CA GLU A 43 4.02 5.03 2.68
C GLU A 43 4.34 6.12 3.70
N GLU A 44 3.44 7.08 3.90
CA GLU A 44 3.58 8.12 4.94
C GLU A 44 3.62 7.52 6.34
N ILE A 45 2.74 6.55 6.63
CA ILE A 45 2.75 5.82 7.90
C ILE A 45 4.10 5.10 8.10
N TYR A 46 4.59 4.41 7.07
CA TYR A 46 5.87 3.72 7.13
C TYR A 46 7.02 4.69 7.42
N LEU A 47 7.06 5.84 6.73
CA LEU A 47 8.08 6.87 6.91
C LEU A 47 8.11 7.40 8.34
N HIS A 48 6.94 7.73 8.91
CA HIS A 48 6.85 8.19 10.29
C HIS A 48 7.32 7.13 11.29
N LEU A 49 7.01 5.85 11.05
CA LEU A 49 7.47 4.76 11.92
C LEU A 49 8.99 4.56 11.86
N THR A 50 9.59 4.70 10.67
CA THR A 50 11.05 4.64 10.51
C THR A 50 11.74 5.77 11.27
N ALA A 51 11.24 7.00 11.14
CA ALA A 51 11.79 8.15 11.88
C ALA A 51 11.73 7.97 13.41
N MET A 52 10.65 7.35 13.92
CA MET A 52 10.52 7.03 15.33
C MET A 52 11.48 5.91 15.79
N GLU A 53 11.76 4.92 14.93
CA GLU A 53 12.74 3.86 15.24
C GLU A 53 14.16 4.44 15.38
N GLU A 54 14.55 5.30 14.44
CA GLU A 54 15.89 5.91 14.42
C GLU A 54 16.13 6.82 15.64
N GLY A 55 15.08 7.51 16.10
CA GLY A 55 15.13 8.38 17.28
C GLY A 55 15.04 7.67 18.64
N SER A 56 14.73 6.37 18.67
CA SER A 56 14.46 5.63 19.92
C SER A 56 15.16 4.27 19.95
N LEU A 57 16.23 4.18 20.76
CA LEU A 57 16.95 2.94 21.08
C LEU A 57 16.10 1.86 21.79
N LEU A 58 14.86 2.18 22.20
CA LEU A 58 14.01 1.31 23.03
C LEU A 58 13.02 0.45 22.24
N LEU A 59 12.93 0.59 20.91
CA LEU A 59 11.90 -0.06 20.09
C LEU A 59 12.29 -1.47 19.60
N LYS A 60 12.80 -2.32 20.51
CA LYS A 60 12.96 -3.76 20.22
C LYS A 60 11.58 -4.37 19.91
N GLY A 61 11.36 -4.73 18.64
CA GLY A 61 10.11 -5.33 18.15
C GLY A 61 9.39 -4.54 17.05
N MET A 62 9.72 -3.26 16.84
CA MET A 62 9.14 -2.46 15.75
C MET A 62 9.63 -2.88 14.36
N ARG A 63 10.90 -3.29 14.23
CA ARG A 63 11.47 -3.72 12.93
C ARG A 63 10.63 -4.75 12.20
N ARG A 64 10.20 -5.80 12.90
CA ARG A 64 9.37 -6.85 12.31
C ARG A 64 8.04 -6.31 11.77
N LYS A 65 7.44 -5.31 12.43
CA LYS A 65 6.22 -4.66 11.97
C LYS A 65 6.48 -3.77 10.77
N MET A 66 7.54 -2.98 10.81
CA MET A 66 7.93 -2.14 9.69
C MET A 66 8.23 -2.99 8.44
N ASP A 67 8.88 -4.13 8.60
CA ASP A 67 9.10 -5.09 7.49
C ASP A 67 7.79 -5.61 6.90
N ILE A 68 6.78 -5.89 7.73
CA ILE A 68 5.45 -6.28 7.27
C ILE A 68 4.81 -5.14 6.49
N ILE A 69 4.82 -3.91 7.03
CA ILE A 69 4.24 -2.73 6.38
C ILE A 69 4.94 -2.47 5.04
N ARG A 70 6.27 -2.50 5.01
CA ARG A 70 7.09 -2.37 3.80
C ARG A 70 6.68 -3.40 2.74
N THR A 71 6.55 -4.67 3.13
CA THR A 71 6.13 -5.75 2.23
C THR A 71 4.73 -5.49 1.65
N ILE A 72 3.81 -4.97 2.47
CA ILE A 72 2.44 -4.63 2.05
C ILE A 72 2.48 -3.44 1.06
N ASN A 73 3.30 -2.41 1.31
CA ASN A 73 3.46 -1.26 0.43
C ASN A 73 4.03 -1.69 -0.94
N GLU A 74 5.14 -2.43 -0.94
CA GLU A 74 5.80 -2.96 -2.15
C GLU A 74 4.83 -3.78 -3.00
N LYS A 75 4.06 -4.70 -2.38
CA LYS A 75 3.04 -5.48 -3.09
C LYS A 75 1.95 -4.60 -3.68
N THR A 76 1.48 -3.60 -2.93
CA THR A 76 0.42 -2.69 -3.40
C THR A 76 0.90 -1.83 -4.57
N GLN A 77 2.15 -1.39 -4.54
CA GLN A 77 2.78 -0.67 -5.65
C GLN A 77 2.88 -1.55 -6.90
N ALA A 78 3.25 -2.82 -6.75
CA ALA A 78 3.29 -3.78 -7.85
C ALA A 78 1.89 -4.00 -8.46
N ASP A 79 0.87 -4.16 -7.61
CA ASP A 79 -0.54 -4.31 -8.04
C ASP A 79 -1.00 -3.09 -8.87
N ILE A 80 -0.73 -1.87 -8.40
CA ILE A 80 -1.05 -0.62 -9.10
C ILE A 80 -0.32 -0.54 -10.46
N THR A 81 0.96 -0.90 -10.49
CA THR A 81 1.78 -0.86 -11.71
C THR A 81 1.27 -1.85 -12.77
N ASN A 82 0.83 -3.02 -12.32
CA ASN A 82 0.24 -4.04 -13.18
C ASN A 82 -1.11 -3.58 -13.76
N GLU A 83 -1.96 -2.93 -12.95
CA GLU A 83 -3.22 -2.35 -13.44
C GLU A 83 -2.99 -1.26 -14.48
N LEU A 84 -2.06 -0.33 -14.22
CA LEU A 84 -1.70 0.73 -15.18
C LEU A 84 -1.22 0.14 -16.52
N SER A 85 -0.39 -0.90 -16.46
CA SER A 85 0.14 -1.55 -17.66
C SER A 85 -0.97 -2.26 -18.44
N ARG A 86 -1.89 -2.94 -17.74
CA ARG A 86 -3.07 -3.57 -18.34
C ARG A 86 -3.98 -2.53 -18.99
N GLN A 87 -4.26 -1.42 -18.32
CA GLN A 87 -5.11 -0.36 -18.87
C GLN A 87 -4.51 0.20 -20.17
N ARG A 88 -3.21 0.53 -20.16
CA ARG A 88 -2.49 1.01 -21.37
C ARG A 88 -2.52 0.01 -22.51
N LEU A 89 -2.43 -1.29 -22.20
CA LEU A 89 -2.52 -2.33 -23.22
C LEU A 89 -3.93 -2.39 -23.82
N SER A 90 -4.96 -2.32 -22.97
CA SER A 90 -6.36 -2.28 -23.42
C SER A 90 -6.62 -1.09 -24.35
N GLU A 91 -6.16 0.11 -23.97
CA GLU A 91 -6.29 1.32 -24.78
C GLU A 91 -5.65 1.17 -26.16
N ARG A 92 -4.43 0.60 -26.22
CA ARG A 92 -3.74 0.35 -27.49
C ARG A 92 -4.43 -0.68 -28.37
N LEU A 93 -5.00 -1.73 -27.77
CA LEU A 93 -5.77 -2.74 -28.51
C LEU A 93 -7.05 -2.13 -29.08
N ASP A 94 -7.73 -1.28 -28.31
CA ASP A 94 -8.91 -0.54 -28.77
C ASP A 94 -8.56 0.40 -29.93
N GLU A 95 -7.44 1.14 -29.84
CA GLU A 95 -6.95 1.99 -30.93
C GLU A 95 -6.63 1.20 -32.20
N LEU A 96 -5.99 0.04 -32.08
CA LEU A 96 -5.69 -0.83 -33.21
C LEU A 96 -6.97 -1.38 -33.85
N SER A 97 -7.93 -1.80 -33.03
CA SER A 97 -9.22 -2.30 -33.51
C SER A 97 -9.94 -1.24 -34.35
N LYS A 98 -9.94 0.02 -33.90
CA LYS A 98 -10.56 1.15 -34.61
C LYS A 98 -9.89 1.51 -35.93
N LYS A 99 -8.63 1.11 -36.15
CA LYS A 99 -7.89 1.37 -37.40
C LYS A 99 -8.05 0.25 -38.43
N LEU A 100 -8.46 -0.94 -37.98
CA LEU A 100 -8.68 -2.12 -38.83
C LEU A 100 -10.10 -2.17 -39.43
N TRP A 101 -10.99 -1.31 -38.95
CA TRP A 101 -12.32 -1.04 -39.49
C TRP A 101 -12.36 0.36 -40.10
#